data_AF-X1NCU9-F1
#
_entry.id   AF-X1NCU9-F1
#
_cell.length_a   1.000
_cell.length_b   1.000
_cell.length_c   1.000
_cell.angle_alpha   90.00
_cell.angle_beta   90.00
_cell.angle_gamma   90.00
#
_symmetry.space_group_name_H-M   'P 1'
#
loop_
_entity.id
_entity.type
_entity.pdbx_description
1 polymer ?
#
loop_
_entity_poly.entity_id
_entity_poly.type
_entity_poly.pdbx_seq_one_letter_code
_entity_poly.pdbx_strand_id
1 'polypeptide(L)'
;MPEHSIHVKTVEDHPLDVIPTMDDEHIPAAIARDAEVASEIAAHAGIPDAHHARYTDAEADAVAAAEVAAHEEVESPHAAATAIGGKTLGLADGGIAVLPEATEGQVLKRGAAGWEAGAVPAEITVYKAEAEPAVAADNVAIWCDTTVGEERQWLIFGTDGTVEGNKKVEMG
;
A
#
# COMPACT_ATOMS: atom_id res chain seq x y z
N MET A 1 28.42 35.72 -90.45
CA MET A 1 28.14 35.13 -89.13
C MET A 1 26.66 35.31 -88.89
N PRO A 2 25.89 34.30 -88.41
CA PRO A 2 24.47 34.48 -88.21
C PRO A 2 24.26 35.48 -87.06
N GLU A 3 23.42 36.48 -87.30
CA GLU A 3 22.99 37.41 -86.27
C GLU A 3 22.06 36.66 -85.30
N HIS A 4 22.46 36.58 -84.03
CA HIS A 4 21.59 36.09 -82.97
C HIS A 4 20.88 37.31 -82.36
N SER A 5 19.59 37.47 -82.63
CA SER A 5 18.76 38.47 -81.98
C SER A 5 18.17 37.91 -80.69
N ILE A 6 18.25 38.68 -79.60
CA ILE A 6 17.57 38.37 -78.35
C ILE A 6 16.12 38.80 -78.51
N HIS A 7 15.20 37.84 -78.62
CA HIS A 7 13.77 38.13 -78.55
C HIS A 7 13.36 38.31 -77.08
N VAL A 8 13.27 39.56 -76.65
CA VAL A 8 12.65 39.91 -75.36
C VAL A 8 11.15 39.84 -75.55
N LYS A 9 10.52 38.84 -74.94
CA LYS A 9 9.06 38.74 -74.92
C LYS A 9 8.51 39.57 -73.76
N THR A 10 7.55 40.46 -74.04
CA THR A 10 6.93 41.32 -73.04
C THR A 10 5.64 40.69 -72.49
N VAL A 11 5.00 41.35 -71.51
CA VAL A 11 3.66 40.99 -71.04
C VAL A 11 2.59 41.17 -72.13
N GLU A 12 2.88 41.92 -73.19
CA GLU A 12 2.00 42.01 -74.36
C GLU A 12 2.06 40.73 -75.22
N ASP A 13 3.22 40.05 -75.24
CA ASP A 13 3.38 38.74 -75.89
C ASP A 13 2.80 37.59 -75.05
N HIS A 14 2.61 37.80 -73.75
CA HIS A 14 1.97 36.86 -72.81
C HIS A 14 1.04 37.64 -71.86
N PRO A 15 -0.19 37.95 -72.30
CA PRO A 15 -1.15 38.64 -71.46
C PRO A 15 -1.30 37.89 -70.14
N LEU A 16 -1.42 38.59 -69.02
CA LEU A 16 -1.64 37.97 -67.70
C LEU A 16 -2.92 37.12 -67.69
N ASP A 17 -3.86 37.42 -68.58
CA ASP A 17 -5.10 36.67 -68.86
C ASP A 17 -4.84 35.27 -69.44
N VAL A 18 -3.62 35.00 -69.93
CA VAL A 18 -3.16 33.70 -70.43
C VAL A 18 -2.42 32.92 -69.34
N ILE A 19 -2.04 33.55 -68.22
CA ILE A 19 -1.58 32.83 -67.04
C ILE A 19 -2.83 32.26 -66.38
N PRO A 20 -3.05 30.93 -66.41
CA PRO A 20 -4.22 30.34 -65.79
C PRO A 20 -4.21 30.72 -64.31
N THR A 21 -5.30 31.28 -63.80
CA THR A 21 -5.55 31.22 -62.37
C THR A 21 -5.51 29.75 -61.99
N MET A 22 -4.65 29.35 -61.06
CA MET A 22 -4.68 27.99 -60.50
C MET A 22 -5.96 27.85 -59.68
N ASP A 23 -7.07 27.60 -60.36
CA ASP A 23 -8.30 27.14 -59.75
C ASP A 23 -8.19 25.65 -59.38
N ASP A 24 -9.17 25.16 -58.63
CA ASP A 24 -9.21 23.78 -58.15
C ASP A 24 -9.12 22.73 -59.28
N GLU A 25 -9.48 23.08 -60.52
CA GLU A 25 -9.41 22.17 -61.66
C GLU A 25 -7.97 21.94 -62.13
N HIS A 26 -7.06 22.88 -61.85
CA HIS A 26 -5.62 22.77 -62.13
C HIS A 26 -4.84 22.00 -61.06
N ILE A 27 -5.44 21.69 -59.90
CA ILE A 27 -4.81 20.90 -58.83
C ILE A 27 -4.85 19.41 -59.23
N PRO A 28 -3.70 18.72 -59.38
CA PRO A 28 -3.67 17.30 -59.67
C PRO A 28 -4.45 16.49 -58.63
N ALA A 29 -5.17 15.46 -59.05
CA ALA A 29 -6.01 14.64 -58.16
C ALA A 29 -5.26 13.96 -56.99
N ALA A 30 -3.93 13.92 -57.02
CA ALA A 30 -3.10 13.42 -55.92
C ALA A 30 -2.86 14.47 -54.81
N ILE A 31 -3.24 15.72 -55.04
CA ILE A 31 -3.13 16.84 -54.11
C ILE A 31 -4.55 17.23 -53.71
N ALA A 32 -4.82 17.26 -52.40
CA ALA A 32 -6.12 17.68 -51.89
C ALA A 32 -6.39 19.15 -52.21
N ARG A 33 -7.61 19.43 -52.69
CA ARG A 33 -8.12 20.79 -52.92
C ARG A 33 -8.51 21.45 -51.60
N ASP A 34 -8.62 22.77 -51.60
CA ASP A 34 -8.98 23.54 -50.41
C ASP A 34 -10.31 23.10 -49.80
N ALA A 35 -11.29 22.76 -50.64
CA ALA A 35 -12.59 22.24 -50.19
C ALA A 35 -12.48 20.87 -49.51
N GLU A 36 -11.58 20.01 -50.00
CA GLU A 36 -11.34 18.67 -49.42
C GLU A 36 -10.63 18.81 -48.06
N VAL A 37 -9.61 19.67 -47.98
CA VAL A 37 -8.90 19.98 -46.73
C VAL A 37 -9.85 20.59 -45.70
N ALA A 38 -10.70 21.54 -46.10
CA ALA A 38 -11.69 22.14 -45.20
C ALA A 38 -12.71 21.11 -44.71
N SER A 39 -13.16 20.21 -45.60
CA SER A 39 -14.07 19.12 -45.24
C SER A 39 -13.44 18.15 -44.25
N GLU A 40 -12.18 17.75 -44.45
CA GLU A 40 -11.48 16.85 -43.53
C GLU A 40 -11.21 17.50 -42.18
N ILE A 41 -10.83 18.79 -42.14
CA ILE A 41 -10.67 19.53 -40.88
C ILE A 41 -11.99 19.58 -40.12
N ALA A 42 -13.11 19.87 -40.79
CA ALA A 42 -14.43 19.90 -40.17
C ALA A 42 -14.85 18.52 -39.66
N ALA A 43 -14.57 17.45 -40.42
CA ALA A 43 -14.80 16.08 -39.99
C ALA A 43 -13.95 15.74 -38.76
N HIS A 44 -12.66 16.10 -38.77
CA HIS A 44 -11.73 15.85 -37.67
C HIS A 44 -12.14 16.62 -36.40
N ALA A 45 -12.61 17.86 -36.54
CA ALA A 45 -13.11 18.67 -35.42
C ALA A 45 -14.36 18.08 -34.76
N GLY A 46 -15.10 17.20 -35.45
CA GLY A 46 -16.24 16.46 -34.90
C GLY A 46 -15.89 15.13 -34.22
N ILE A 47 -14.64 14.67 -34.32
CA ILE A 47 -14.14 13.43 -33.68
C ILE A 47 -13.79 13.56 -32.17
N PRO A 48 -13.59 14.74 -31.53
CA PRO A 48 -13.24 14.82 -30.10
C PRO A 48 -14.19 14.01 -29.20
N ASP A 49 -15.47 13.93 -29.56
CA ASP A 49 -16.48 13.23 -28.79
C ASP A 49 -16.32 11.70 -28.81
N ALA A 50 -15.68 11.12 -29.83
CA ALA A 50 -15.53 9.67 -29.93
C ALA A 50 -14.57 9.08 -28.88
N HIS A 51 -13.60 9.87 -28.40
CA HIS A 51 -12.61 9.43 -27.40
C HIS A 51 -12.92 9.87 -25.97
N HIS A 52 -13.71 10.93 -25.79
CA HIS A 52 -14.20 11.36 -24.47
C HIS A 52 -15.50 10.70 -24.04
N ALA A 53 -16.27 10.11 -24.97
CA ALA A 53 -17.52 9.42 -24.64
C ALA A 53 -17.35 8.04 -23.99
N ARG A 54 -16.16 7.41 -24.07
CA ARG A 54 -15.94 6.07 -23.53
C ARG A 54 -15.36 6.03 -22.11
N TYR A 55 -14.99 7.18 -21.57
CA TYR A 55 -14.56 7.34 -20.20
C TYR A 55 -14.92 8.74 -19.75
N THR A 56 -16.21 9.00 -19.57
CA THR A 56 -16.59 10.14 -18.74
C THR A 56 -15.98 9.94 -17.36
N ASP A 57 -15.57 11.02 -16.68
CA ASP A 57 -15.00 10.93 -15.32
C ASP A 57 -15.94 10.14 -14.39
N ALA A 58 -17.25 10.26 -14.62
CA ALA A 58 -18.29 9.52 -13.91
C ALA A 58 -18.22 7.98 -14.12
N GLU A 59 -17.91 7.50 -15.33
CA GLU A 59 -17.74 6.08 -15.60
C GLU A 59 -16.45 5.54 -14.97
N ALA A 60 -15.37 6.32 -15.02
CA ALA A 60 -14.12 5.98 -14.35
C ALA A 60 -14.31 5.89 -12.82
N ASP A 61 -15.01 6.87 -12.23
CA ASP A 61 -15.32 6.89 -10.80
C ASP A 61 -16.25 5.73 -10.41
N ALA A 62 -17.24 5.39 -11.25
CA ALA A 62 -18.13 4.26 -11.00
C ALA A 62 -17.39 2.91 -11.04
N VAL A 63 -16.46 2.73 -11.98
CA VAL A 63 -15.62 1.53 -12.04
C VAL A 63 -14.70 1.46 -10.83
N ALA A 64 -14.04 2.57 -10.46
CA ALA A 64 -13.18 2.63 -9.30
C ALA A 64 -13.94 2.32 -8.00
N ALA A 65 -15.14 2.90 -7.83
CA ALA A 65 -15.98 2.63 -6.66
C ALA A 65 -16.43 1.16 -6.59
N ALA A 66 -16.76 0.55 -7.74
CA ALA A 66 -17.14 -0.85 -7.80
C ALA A 66 -15.97 -1.80 -7.48
N GLU A 67 -14.77 -1.49 -7.96
CA GLU A 67 -13.56 -2.27 -7.64
C GLU A 67 -13.19 -2.15 -6.15
N VAL A 68 -13.30 -0.96 -5.56
CA VAL A 68 -13.07 -0.74 -4.13
C VAL A 68 -14.08 -1.52 -3.29
N ALA A 69 -15.37 -1.45 -3.63
CA ALA A 69 -16.42 -2.19 -2.92
C ALA A 69 -16.22 -3.71 -3.02
N ALA A 70 -15.83 -4.22 -4.18
CA ALA A 70 -15.50 -5.64 -4.33
C ALA A 70 -14.31 -6.04 -3.45
N HIS A 71 -13.34 -5.16 -3.25
CA HIS A 71 -12.20 -5.40 -2.36
C HIS A 71 -12.57 -5.31 -0.87
N GLU A 72 -13.59 -4.54 -0.50
CA GLU A 72 -14.13 -4.51 0.88
C GLU A 72 -14.91 -5.79 1.22
N GLU A 73 -15.56 -6.43 0.24
CA GLU A 73 -16.30 -7.69 0.43
C GLU A 73 -15.40 -8.94 0.42
N VAL A 74 -14.15 -8.83 -0.05
CA VAL A 74 -13.17 -9.91 0.09
C VAL A 74 -12.72 -9.95 1.55
N GLU A 75 -13.34 -10.82 2.35
CA GLU A 75 -12.73 -11.30 3.59
C GLU A 75 -11.29 -11.69 3.26
N SER A 76 -10.33 -11.05 3.95
CA SER A 76 -8.92 -11.39 3.82
C SER A 76 -8.78 -12.92 3.80
N PRO A 77 -8.11 -13.53 2.79
CA PRO A 77 -7.91 -14.99 2.74
C PRO A 77 -7.15 -15.51 3.97
N HIS A 78 -6.61 -14.58 4.75
CA HIS A 78 -6.22 -14.78 6.12
C HIS A 78 -7.18 -14.01 7.04
N ALA A 79 -8.32 -14.60 7.39
CA ALA A 79 -9.17 -14.09 8.48
C ALA A 79 -8.37 -13.96 9.81
N ALA A 80 -7.20 -14.60 9.88
CA ALA A 80 -6.25 -14.55 10.98
C ALA A 80 -4.86 -13.95 10.64
N ALA A 81 -4.65 -13.27 9.50
CA ALA A 81 -3.41 -12.49 9.31
C ALA A 81 -3.54 -11.17 10.03
N THR A 82 -3.50 -11.27 11.36
CA THR A 82 -3.23 -10.12 12.20
C THR A 82 -1.76 -9.74 12.00
N ALA A 83 -1.57 -8.65 11.26
CA ALA A 83 -0.35 -7.85 11.09
C ALA A 83 0.72 -8.33 10.09
N ILE A 84 0.97 -7.50 9.06
CA ILE A 84 2.33 -7.08 8.68
C ILE A 84 2.30 -5.58 8.37
N GLY A 85 2.93 -4.79 9.24
CA GLY A 85 2.92 -3.33 9.21
C GLY A 85 3.11 -2.66 10.57
N GLY A 86 3.05 -3.44 11.67
CA GLY A 86 3.40 -2.97 13.01
C GLY A 86 2.32 -3.26 14.06
N LYS A 87 2.50 -4.37 14.79
CA LYS A 87 1.89 -4.70 16.09
C LYS A 87 0.35 -4.79 16.17
N THR A 88 -0.20 -5.98 15.95
CA THR A 88 -1.42 -6.42 16.64
C THR A 88 -1.33 -7.92 16.95
N LEU A 89 -1.56 -8.30 18.21
CA LEU A 89 -1.73 -9.68 18.65
C LEU A 89 -3.25 -9.92 18.69
N GLY A 90 -3.80 -10.62 17.70
CA GLY A 90 -5.26 -10.81 17.60
C GLY A 90 -5.79 -11.65 18.76
N LEU A 91 -6.87 -11.18 19.40
CA LEU A 91 -7.66 -11.99 20.34
C LEU A 91 -8.62 -12.90 19.55
N ALA A 92 -9.07 -13.99 20.17
CA ALA A 92 -9.91 -15.02 19.54
C ALA A 92 -11.32 -14.53 19.12
N ASP A 93 -11.73 -13.34 19.57
CA ASP A 93 -12.99 -12.69 19.24
C ASP A 93 -12.88 -11.70 18.05
N GLY A 94 -11.75 -11.67 17.37
CA GLY A 94 -11.49 -10.71 16.29
C GLY A 94 -11.16 -9.30 16.79
N GLY A 95 -11.06 -9.12 18.11
CA GLY A 95 -10.60 -7.88 18.72
C GLY A 95 -9.09 -7.66 18.51
N ILE A 96 -8.71 -6.42 18.24
CA ILE A 96 -7.31 -6.01 18.32
C ILE A 96 -6.94 -5.92 19.79
N ALA A 97 -5.96 -6.71 20.24
CA ALA A 97 -5.36 -6.48 21.56
C ALA A 97 -4.61 -5.14 21.52
N VAL A 98 -5.28 -4.07 21.95
CA VAL A 98 -4.63 -2.79 22.23
C VAL A 98 -3.78 -3.01 23.47
N LEU A 99 -2.47 -3.16 23.26
CA LEU A 99 -1.53 -3.17 24.37
C LEU A 99 -1.52 -1.77 25.00
N PRO A 100 -1.60 -1.65 26.33
CA PRO A 100 -1.50 -0.34 26.97
C PRO A 100 -0.10 0.25 26.74
N GLU A 101 0.00 1.57 26.78
CA GLU A 101 1.27 2.28 26.64
C GLU A 101 2.13 2.04 27.89
N ALA A 102 3.32 1.49 27.71
CA ALA A 102 4.32 1.32 28.77
C ALA A 102 5.38 2.41 28.64
N THR A 103 5.67 3.08 29.75
CA THR A 103 6.76 4.07 29.84
C THR A 103 8.12 3.37 29.88
N GLU A 104 9.19 4.08 29.55
CA GLU A 104 10.56 3.56 29.71
C GLU A 104 10.78 3.02 31.14
N GLY A 105 11.25 1.77 31.24
CA GLY A 105 11.40 1.06 32.53
C GLY A 105 10.16 0.28 32.99
N GLN A 106 9.09 0.23 32.21
CA GLN A 106 7.91 -0.61 32.46
C GLN A 106 7.86 -1.81 31.49
N VAL A 107 7.30 -2.92 31.96
CA VAL A 107 6.99 -4.12 31.15
C VAL A 107 5.49 -4.33 31.10
N LEU A 108 4.99 -4.82 29.97
CA LEU A 108 3.60 -5.25 29.86
C LEU A 108 3.45 -6.65 30.44
N LYS A 109 2.64 -6.79 31.48
CA LYS A 109 2.30 -8.06 32.11
C LYS A 109 0.85 -8.44 31.82
N ARG A 110 0.55 -9.74 31.78
CA ARG A 110 -0.80 -10.24 31.57
C ARG A 110 -1.47 -10.50 32.92
N GLY A 111 -2.32 -9.57 33.36
CA GLY A 111 -3.17 -9.69 34.54
C GLY A 111 -4.48 -10.44 34.26
N ALA A 112 -5.32 -10.59 35.30
CA ALA A 112 -6.56 -11.34 35.24
C ALA A 112 -7.61 -10.76 34.26
N ALA A 113 -7.56 -9.45 34.03
CA ALA A 113 -8.48 -8.72 33.14
C ALA A 113 -7.86 -8.29 31.81
N GLY A 114 -6.58 -8.59 31.55
CA GLY A 114 -5.90 -8.19 30.32
C GLY A 114 -4.43 -7.81 30.52
N TRP A 115 -3.86 -7.11 29.55
CA TRP A 115 -2.50 -6.57 29.65
C TRP A 115 -2.49 -5.30 30.52
N GLU A 116 -1.52 -5.19 31.41
CA GLU A 116 -1.30 -4.02 32.27
C GLU A 116 0.19 -3.67 32.32
N ALA A 117 0.52 -2.39 32.49
CA ALA A 117 1.91 -1.96 32.68
C ALA A 117 2.36 -2.26 34.11
N GLY A 118 3.52 -2.90 34.25
CA GLY A 118 4.18 -3.21 35.51
C GLY A 118 5.61 -2.68 35.55
N ALA A 119 6.18 -2.57 36.75
CA ALA A 119 7.59 -2.25 36.89
C ALA A 119 8.46 -3.40 36.37
N VAL A 120 9.59 -3.08 35.72
CA VAL A 120 10.64 -4.08 35.51
C VAL A 120 11.13 -4.53 36.89
N PRO A 121 11.12 -5.84 37.21
CA PRO A 121 11.70 -6.30 38.46
C PRO A 121 13.18 -5.92 38.50
N ALA A 122 13.59 -5.20 39.54
CA ALA A 122 14.95 -4.68 39.67
C ALA A 122 16.01 -5.80 39.75
N GLU A 123 15.65 -6.94 40.35
CA GLU A 123 16.50 -8.12 40.48
C GLU A 123 15.64 -9.40 40.44
N ILE A 124 16.11 -10.44 39.75
CA ILE A 124 15.53 -11.79 39.83
C ILE A 124 16.26 -12.52 40.96
N THR A 125 15.52 -12.92 42.00
CA THR A 125 16.11 -13.64 43.14
C THR A 125 16.35 -15.10 42.77
N VAL A 126 17.50 -15.65 43.18
CA VAL A 126 17.83 -17.07 43.00
C VAL A 126 17.88 -17.76 44.36
N TYR A 127 17.03 -18.77 44.55
CA TYR A 127 16.96 -19.61 45.73
C TYR A 127 17.67 -20.93 45.50
N LYS A 128 18.54 -21.35 46.42
CA LYS A 128 19.13 -22.69 46.47
C LYS A 128 18.68 -23.35 47.76
N ALA A 129 17.68 -24.22 47.68
CA ALA A 129 17.05 -24.84 48.84
C ALA A 129 16.33 -26.13 48.44
N GLU A 130 16.18 -27.07 49.38
CA GLU A 130 15.39 -28.29 49.19
C GLU A 130 13.87 -28.00 49.14
N ALA A 131 13.43 -26.95 49.83
CA ALA A 131 12.03 -26.55 49.85
C ALA A 131 11.76 -25.40 48.87
N GLU A 132 10.62 -25.48 48.19
CA GLU A 132 10.15 -24.42 47.29
C GLU A 132 9.90 -23.10 48.06
N PRO A 133 10.45 -21.97 47.58
CA PRO A 133 10.23 -20.68 48.21
C PRO A 133 8.83 -20.12 47.88
N ALA A 134 8.20 -19.47 48.86
CA ALA A 134 7.02 -18.65 48.60
C ALA A 134 7.43 -17.35 47.89
N VAL A 135 6.98 -17.16 46.65
CA VAL A 135 7.31 -15.97 45.85
C VAL A 135 6.14 -15.00 45.90
N ALA A 136 6.42 -13.77 46.33
CA ALA A 136 5.42 -12.70 46.37
C ALA A 136 4.74 -12.50 45.00
N ALA A 137 3.47 -12.09 45.02
CA ALA A 137 2.73 -11.76 43.82
C ALA A 137 3.51 -10.77 42.94
N ASP A 138 3.41 -10.93 41.62
CA ASP A 138 4.09 -10.12 40.60
C ASP A 138 5.62 -10.22 40.58
N ASN A 139 6.23 -11.11 41.37
CA ASN A 139 7.67 -11.36 41.32
C ASN A 139 8.01 -12.65 40.58
N VAL A 140 9.21 -12.65 40.01
CA VAL A 140 9.82 -13.82 39.35
C VAL A 140 11.08 -14.20 40.10
N ALA A 141 11.26 -15.48 40.34
CA ALA A 141 12.46 -16.03 40.97
C ALA A 141 12.92 -17.30 40.27
N ILE A 142 14.19 -17.65 40.44
CA ILE A 142 14.72 -18.96 40.05
C ILE A 142 14.87 -19.78 41.33
N TRP A 143 14.36 -21.00 41.35
CA TRP A 143 14.58 -21.96 42.41
C TRP A 143 15.41 -23.13 41.88
N CYS A 144 16.59 -23.33 42.47
CA CYS A 144 17.39 -24.53 42.30
C CYS A 144 17.09 -25.46 43.47
N ASP A 145 16.34 -26.53 43.18
CA ASP A 145 16.07 -27.60 44.12
C ASP A 145 17.38 -28.34 44.42
N THR A 146 17.76 -28.35 45.70
CA THR A 146 18.97 -29.02 46.17
C THR A 146 18.70 -30.39 46.80
N THR A 147 17.48 -30.92 46.64
CA THR A 147 17.10 -32.25 47.11
C THR A 147 17.92 -33.31 46.37
N VAL A 148 18.65 -34.12 47.12
CA VAL A 148 19.56 -35.12 46.57
C VAL A 148 18.79 -36.15 45.73
N GLY A 149 19.15 -36.27 44.45
CA GLY A 149 18.50 -37.18 43.51
C GLY A 149 17.28 -36.59 42.78
N GLU A 150 16.90 -35.36 43.10
CA GLU A 150 15.81 -34.61 42.47
C GLU A 150 16.25 -33.21 42.03
N GLU A 151 17.57 -32.97 41.90
CA GLU A 151 18.11 -31.64 41.62
C GLU A 151 17.60 -31.09 40.28
N ARG A 152 16.83 -30.00 40.36
CA ARG A 152 16.20 -29.33 39.21
C ARG A 152 16.22 -27.83 39.37
N GLN A 153 16.10 -27.12 38.26
CA GLN A 153 15.97 -25.67 38.26
C GLN A 153 14.59 -25.28 37.76
N TRP A 154 13.99 -24.30 38.40
CA TRP A 154 12.64 -23.85 38.10
C TRP A 154 12.61 -22.32 37.98
N LEU A 155 11.97 -21.82 36.94
CA LEU A 155 11.50 -20.45 36.90
C LEU A 155 10.14 -20.37 37.59
N ILE A 156 10.07 -19.58 38.66
CA ILE A 156 8.91 -19.44 39.52
C ILE A 156 8.26 -18.07 39.27
N PHE A 157 6.96 -18.07 39.01
CA PHE A 157 6.12 -16.88 38.92
C PHE A 157 5.18 -16.85 40.14
N GLY A 158 5.38 -15.89 41.04
CA GLY A 158 4.54 -15.72 42.23
C GLY A 158 3.20 -15.07 41.88
N THR A 159 2.10 -15.63 42.38
CA THR A 159 0.74 -15.08 42.10
C THR A 159 0.05 -14.51 43.34
N ASP A 160 0.27 -15.09 44.52
CA ASP A 160 -0.40 -14.66 45.76
C ASP A 160 0.54 -14.57 46.99
N GLY A 161 1.84 -14.84 46.81
CA GLY A 161 2.80 -14.88 47.91
C GLY A 161 2.88 -16.19 48.67
N THR A 162 2.25 -17.25 48.20
CA THR A 162 2.31 -18.60 48.78
C THR A 162 2.98 -19.59 47.83
N VAL A 163 3.43 -20.73 48.36
CA VAL A 163 3.99 -21.83 47.54
C VAL A 163 2.91 -22.42 46.62
N GLU A 164 1.68 -22.57 47.09
CA GLU A 164 0.57 -23.12 46.28
C GLU A 164 0.19 -22.20 45.11
N GLY A 165 0.34 -20.89 45.30
CA GLY A 165 0.12 -19.89 44.26
C GLY A 165 1.21 -19.84 43.20
N ASN A 166 2.37 -20.47 43.40
CA ASN A 166 3.44 -20.41 42.42
C ASN A 166 3.06 -21.11 41.10
N LYS A 167 3.42 -20.48 39.98
CA LYS A 167 3.48 -21.15 38.67
C LYS A 167 4.93 -21.45 38.34
N LYS A 168 5.20 -22.69 37.91
CA LYS A 168 6.57 -23.19 37.73
C LYS A 168 6.81 -23.64 36.30
N VAL A 169 7.98 -23.34 35.79
CA VAL A 169 8.50 -23.86 34.53
C VAL A 169 9.87 -24.47 34.80
N GLU A 170 10.06 -25.75 34.45
CA GLU A 170 11.36 -26.41 34.60
C GLU A 170 12.36 -25.79 33.61
N MET A 171 13.55 -25.44 34.11
CA MET A 171 14.68 -24.95 33.35
C MET A 171 15.66 -26.13 33.19
N GLY A 172 15.90 -26.53 31.94
CA GLY A 172 16.73 -27.70 31.60
C GLY A 172 18.21 -27.52 31.86
#